data_AF-A0A7C4J6X0-F1
#
_entry.id   AF-A0A7C4J6X0-F1
#
_cell.length_a   1.000
_cell.length_b   1.000
_cell.length_c   1.000
_cell.angle_alpha   90.00
_cell.angle_beta   90.00
_cell.angle_gamma   90.00
#
_symmetry.space_group_name_H-M   'P 1'
#
loop_
_entity.id
_entity.type
_entity.pdbx_description
1 polymer ?
#
loop_
_entity_poly.entity_id
_entity_poly.type
_entity_poly.pdbx_seq_one_letter_code
_entity_poly.pdbx_strand_id
1 'polypeptide(L)'
;MTTRRPLTLINSVAPIRVCDNGGWTDTWFAGHGRIFNIGVYPYAEVQIAVYPDADREARIIINAENYGERYAVRPEVHWDKHPLLEAAIAYMRLPTDLSFEVTIYSEAPGGASTWSSRRWDSGL
;
A
#
# COMPACT_ATOMS: atom_id res chain seq x y z
N MET A 1 -18.86 -2.76 22.53
CA MET A 1 -18.02 -3.10 21.36
C MET A 1 -17.07 -4.20 21.77
N THR A 2 -17.29 -5.43 21.31
CA THR A 2 -16.41 -6.56 21.62
C THR A 2 -15.11 -6.35 20.84
N THR A 3 -14.01 -6.06 21.53
CA THR A 3 -12.67 -5.99 20.92
C THR A 3 -12.30 -7.39 20.43
N ARG A 4 -12.50 -7.64 19.14
CA ARG A 4 -12.17 -8.91 18.50
C ARG A 4 -10.65 -9.04 18.47
N ARG A 5 -10.13 -10.18 18.93
CA ARG A 5 -8.68 -10.44 18.92
C ARG A 5 -8.28 -10.96 17.54
N PRO A 6 -7.28 -10.38 16.87
CA PRO A 6 -6.80 -10.90 15.60
C PRO A 6 -6.19 -12.29 15.79
N LEU A 7 -6.34 -13.15 14.78
CA LEU A 7 -5.62 -14.43 14.70
C LEU A 7 -4.11 -14.20 14.66
N THR A 8 -3.72 -13.18 13.90
CA THR A 8 -2.33 -12.78 13.76
C THR A 8 -2.23 -11.30 13.37
N LEU A 9 -1.12 -10.69 13.73
CA LEU A 9 -0.74 -9.35 13.31
C LEU A 9 0.55 -9.44 12.51
N ILE A 10 0.51 -9.02 11.25
CA ILE A 10 1.67 -9.01 10.35
C ILE A 10 2.16 -7.57 10.24
N ASN A 11 3.44 -7.34 10.49
CA ASN A 11 4.07 -6.04 10.36
C ASN A 11 5.09 -6.09 9.22
N SER A 12 5.11 -5.07 8.38
CA SER A 12 6.06 -4.92 7.29
C SER A 12 6.52 -3.46 7.20
N VAL A 13 7.80 -3.28 6.85
CA VAL A 13 8.36 -1.96 6.56
C VAL A 13 9.12 -2.00 5.24
N ALA A 14 9.06 -0.91 4.48
CA ALA A 14 9.82 -0.74 3.26
C ALA A 14 10.57 0.60 3.32
N PRO A 15 11.90 0.61 3.09
CA PRO A 15 12.66 1.86 3.06
C PRO A 15 12.28 2.71 1.85
N ILE A 16 12.27 4.02 2.03
CA ILE A 16 12.28 4.97 0.91
C ILE A 16 13.68 4.98 0.29
N ARG A 17 13.80 5.51 -0.94
CA ARG A 17 15.10 5.54 -1.63
C ARG A 17 15.49 6.95 -2.07
N VAL A 18 16.80 7.20 -2.12
CA VAL A 18 17.42 8.42 -2.63
C VAL A 18 18.59 8.11 -3.55
N CYS A 19 19.14 9.15 -4.17
CA CYS A 19 20.33 9.08 -5.04
C CYS A 19 20.15 8.12 -6.22
N ASP A 20 19.06 8.28 -6.98
CA ASP A 20 18.76 7.49 -8.19
C ASP A 20 19.72 7.84 -9.36
N ASN A 21 21.00 7.49 -9.22
CA ASN A 21 22.00 7.65 -10.27
C ASN A 21 21.69 6.71 -11.44
N GLY A 22 21.52 7.28 -12.63
CA GLY A 22 20.99 6.55 -13.78
C GLY A 22 19.46 6.48 -13.81
N GLY A 23 18.77 7.31 -13.03
CA GLY A 23 17.32 7.45 -13.07
C GLY A 23 16.79 7.58 -14.50
N TRP A 24 15.62 6.97 -14.75
CA TRP A 24 14.98 6.80 -16.06
C TRP A 24 15.61 5.76 -17.00
N THR A 25 16.81 5.24 -16.74
CA THR A 25 17.38 4.20 -17.61
C THR A 25 16.67 2.85 -17.49
N ASP A 26 15.93 2.60 -16.41
CA ASP A 26 15.10 1.39 -16.19
C ASP A 26 13.66 1.53 -16.69
N THR A 27 13.31 2.66 -17.33
CA THR A 27 11.96 2.90 -17.81
C THR A 27 11.65 2.07 -19.06
N TRP A 28 10.36 1.78 -19.27
CA TRP A 28 9.88 0.86 -20.30
C TRP A 28 10.34 1.20 -21.73
N PHE A 29 10.63 2.47 -22.03
CA PHE A 29 11.10 2.90 -23.34
C PHE A 29 12.62 2.86 -23.51
N ALA A 30 13.40 2.75 -22.42
CA ALA A 30 14.85 2.68 -22.48
C ALA A 30 15.37 1.28 -22.89
N GLY A 31 14.52 0.25 -22.77
CA GLY A 31 14.83 -1.15 -23.11
C GLY A 31 15.77 -1.82 -22.08
N HIS A 32 16.91 -1.19 -21.79
CA HIS A 32 17.87 -1.63 -20.78
C HIS A 32 18.51 -0.43 -20.06
N GLY A 33 18.77 -0.59 -18.75
CA GLY A 33 19.47 0.41 -17.96
C GLY A 33 20.02 -0.15 -16.67
N ARG A 34 20.67 0.73 -15.90
CA ARG A 34 21.23 0.42 -14.59
C ARG A 34 20.98 1.60 -13.69
N ILE A 35 20.42 1.33 -12.52
CA ILE A 35 20.19 2.31 -11.48
C ILE A 35 20.98 1.91 -10.26
N PHE A 36 21.64 2.89 -9.68
CA PHE A 36 22.13 2.82 -8.31
C PHE A 36 21.23 3.71 -7.45
N ASN A 37 20.75 3.19 -6.33
CA ASN A 37 20.00 3.94 -5.33
C ASN A 37 20.36 3.45 -3.92
N ILE A 38 20.01 4.26 -2.91
CA ILE A 38 20.29 3.98 -1.50
C ILE A 38 18.97 4.00 -0.74
N GLY A 39 18.67 2.92 -0.02
CA GLY A 39 17.55 2.87 0.92
C GLY A 39 17.85 3.68 2.19
N VAL A 40 16.93 4.56 2.58
CA VAL A 40 17.08 5.46 3.73
C VAL A 40 15.82 5.49 4.58
N TYR A 41 15.93 6.11 5.75
CA TYR A 41 14.80 6.48 6.60
C TYR A 41 14.19 7.82 6.15
N PRO A 42 12.90 8.09 6.44
CA PRO A 42 11.94 7.22 7.14
C PRO A 42 11.38 6.08 6.27
N TYR A 43 10.60 5.18 6.86
CA TYR A 43 10.02 4.01 6.18
C TYR A 43 8.55 4.22 5.79
N ALA A 44 8.08 3.41 4.84
CA ALA A 44 6.67 3.10 4.71
C ALA A 44 6.37 1.85 5.55
N GLU A 45 5.36 1.92 6.39
CA GLU A 45 4.98 0.91 7.36
C GLU A 45 3.59 0.37 7.03
N VAL A 46 3.42 -0.94 7.20
CA VAL A 46 2.15 -1.63 7.01
C VAL A 46 1.92 -2.59 8.16
N GLN A 47 0.74 -2.50 8.76
CA GLN A 47 0.26 -3.46 9.75
C GLN A 47 -1.00 -4.13 9.22
N ILE A 48 -1.07 -5.46 9.33
CA ILE A 48 -2.20 -6.26 8.84
C ILE A 48 -2.71 -7.11 10.00
N ALA A 49 -3.93 -6.82 10.46
CA ALA A 49 -4.65 -7.64 11.41
C ALA A 49 -5.55 -8.63 10.66
N VAL A 50 -5.40 -9.93 10.95
CA VAL A 50 -6.13 -11.02 10.28
C VAL A 50 -7.19 -11.61 11.22
N TYR A 51 -8.39 -11.85 10.71
CA TYR A 51 -9.53 -12.37 11.46
C TYR A 51 -10.19 -13.57 10.75
N PRO A 52 -10.83 -14.50 11.50
CA PRO A 52 -11.39 -15.75 10.96
C PRO A 52 -12.74 -15.59 10.25
N ASP A 53 -13.22 -14.36 10.01
CA ASP A 53 -14.61 -14.09 9.66
C ASP A 53 -14.72 -13.33 8.33
N ALA A 54 -15.19 -14.01 7.30
CA ALA A 54 -15.46 -13.44 5.99
C ALA A 54 -16.86 -12.82 5.86
N ASP A 55 -17.75 -13.06 6.82
CA ASP A 55 -19.16 -12.61 6.82
C ASP A 55 -19.29 -11.12 7.18
N ARG A 56 -18.17 -10.42 7.19
CA ARG A 56 -18.11 -8.97 7.32
C ARG A 56 -18.61 -8.37 6.00
N GLU A 57 -19.59 -7.46 6.08
CA GLU A 57 -20.00 -6.62 4.93
C GLU A 57 -18.79 -5.98 4.21
N ALA A 58 -17.68 -5.80 4.95
CA ALA A 58 -16.38 -5.33 4.48
C ALA A 58 -15.26 -6.32 4.84
N ARG A 59 -15.02 -7.34 4.00
CA ARG A 59 -13.96 -8.34 4.20
C ARG A 59 -12.56 -7.73 4.34
N ILE A 60 -12.27 -6.66 3.60
CA ILE A 60 -10.97 -6.01 3.61
C ILE A 60 -11.18 -4.52 3.90
N ILE A 61 -10.55 -4.03 4.96
CA ILE A 61 -10.56 -2.61 5.31
C ILE A 61 -9.14 -2.07 5.15
N ILE A 62 -9.02 -0.94 4.46
CA ILE A 62 -7.80 -0.15 4.38
C ILE A 62 -7.96 1.05 5.30
N ASN A 63 -6.95 1.30 6.14
CA ASN A 63 -6.74 2.52 6.90
C ASN A 63 -5.45 3.18 6.39
N ALA A 64 -5.59 4.18 5.51
CA ALA A 64 -4.49 4.97 4.98
C ALA A 64 -4.29 6.21 5.86
N GLU A 65 -3.45 6.08 6.88
CA GLU A 65 -3.34 7.09 7.94
C GLU A 65 -2.87 8.45 7.42
N ASN A 66 -1.94 8.45 6.46
CA ASN A 66 -1.44 9.68 5.83
C ASN A 66 -2.52 10.51 5.14
N TYR A 67 -3.63 9.87 4.75
CA TYR A 67 -4.75 10.51 4.08
C TYR A 67 -5.94 10.72 5.01
N GLY A 68 -5.89 10.18 6.24
CA GLY A 68 -7.01 10.18 7.18
C GLY A 68 -8.20 9.34 6.68
N GLU A 69 -7.95 8.40 5.77
CA GLU A 69 -9.00 7.63 5.09
C GLU A 69 -9.07 6.20 5.59
N ARG A 70 -10.27 5.78 5.98
CA ARG A 70 -10.57 4.38 6.31
C ARG A 70 -11.78 3.90 5.54
N TYR A 71 -11.63 2.83 4.76
CA TYR A 71 -12.71 2.33 3.92
C TYR A 71 -12.64 0.84 3.66
N ALA A 72 -13.79 0.27 3.32
CA ALA A 72 -13.93 -1.09 2.87
C ALA A 72 -13.57 -1.20 1.38
N VAL A 73 -12.69 -2.12 1.03
CA VAL A 73 -12.41 -2.43 -0.38
C VAL A 73 -13.58 -3.23 -0.92
N ARG A 74 -14.19 -2.72 -1.99
CA ARG A 74 -15.27 -3.37 -2.73
C ARG A 74 -14.73 -3.86 -4.07
N PRO A 75 -14.52 -5.17 -4.27
CA PRO A 75 -13.99 -5.71 -5.51
C PRO A 75 -14.83 -5.37 -6.74
N GLU A 76 -16.11 -5.05 -6.56
CA GLU A 76 -17.07 -4.75 -7.63
C GLU A 76 -16.90 -3.33 -8.19
N VAL A 77 -16.21 -2.44 -7.48
CA VAL A 77 -15.95 -1.06 -7.91
C VAL A 77 -14.49 -0.95 -8.31
N HIS A 78 -14.23 -0.69 -9.59
CA HIS A 78 -12.86 -0.57 -10.10
C HIS A 78 -12.25 0.79 -9.72
N TRP A 79 -11.19 0.76 -8.89
CA TRP A 79 -10.20 1.83 -8.70
C TRP A 79 -10.79 3.16 -8.20
N ASP A 80 -11.33 3.15 -6.98
CA ASP A 80 -12.04 4.30 -6.41
C ASP A 80 -11.08 5.26 -5.67
N LYS A 81 -10.56 4.84 -4.51
CA LYS A 81 -9.87 5.77 -3.60
C LYS A 81 -8.36 5.69 -3.69
N HIS A 82 -7.82 4.49 -3.57
CA HIS A 82 -6.38 4.26 -3.69
C HIS A 82 -6.13 3.13 -4.69
N PRO A 83 -6.13 3.45 -6.01
CA PRO A 83 -6.04 2.46 -7.08
C PRO A 83 -4.89 1.48 -6.93
N LEU A 84 -3.72 1.92 -6.48
CA LEU A 84 -2.58 1.04 -6.25
C LEU A 84 -2.77 0.06 -5.09
N LEU A 85 -3.38 0.49 -3.99
CA LEU A 85 -3.62 -0.36 -2.82
C LEU A 85 -4.70 -1.39 -3.15
N GLU A 86 -5.76 -0.96 -3.81
CA GLU A 86 -6.81 -1.83 -4.32
C GLU A 86 -6.22 -2.85 -5.31
N ALA A 87 -5.31 -2.42 -6.20
CA ALA A 87 -4.70 -3.31 -7.20
C ALA A 87 -3.77 -4.34 -6.56
N ALA A 88 -3.00 -3.93 -5.56
CA ALA A 88 -2.17 -4.85 -4.78
C ALA A 88 -3.04 -5.92 -4.12
N ILE A 89 -4.16 -5.55 -3.50
CA ILE A 89 -5.09 -6.50 -2.88
C ILE A 89 -5.68 -7.48 -3.91
N ALA A 90 -6.13 -6.96 -5.06
CA ALA A 90 -6.67 -7.79 -6.14
C ALA A 90 -5.61 -8.79 -6.67
N TYR A 91 -4.36 -8.36 -6.78
CA TYR A 91 -3.24 -9.20 -7.22
C TYR A 91 -2.93 -10.35 -6.23
N MET A 92 -3.06 -10.11 -4.93
CA MET A 92 -2.67 -11.08 -3.88
C MET A 92 -3.60 -12.29 -3.74
N ARG A 93 -4.79 -12.29 -4.36
CA ARG A 93 -5.75 -13.42 -4.34
C ARG A 93 -6.02 -13.98 -2.93
N LEU A 94 -6.36 -13.08 -2.00
CA LEU A 94 -6.47 -13.40 -0.57
C LEU A 94 -7.54 -14.49 -0.28
N PRO A 95 -7.35 -15.36 0.74
CA PRO A 95 -8.30 -16.43 1.12
C PRO A 95 -9.68 -15.92 1.55
N THR A 96 -10.75 -16.44 0.95
CA THR A 96 -12.12 -15.92 1.13
C THR A 96 -12.72 -16.17 2.51
N ASP A 97 -12.11 -17.01 3.34
CA ASP A 97 -12.51 -17.35 4.71
C ASP A 97 -11.92 -16.39 5.76
N LEU A 98 -11.07 -15.45 5.35
CA LEU A 98 -10.42 -14.48 6.21
C LEU A 98 -10.86 -13.05 5.92
N SER A 99 -10.90 -12.22 6.96
CA SER A 99 -10.98 -10.75 6.83
C SER A 99 -9.72 -10.07 7.34
N PHE A 100 -9.46 -8.90 6.77
CA PHE A 100 -8.22 -8.15 6.93
C PHE A 100 -8.52 -6.70 7.28
N GLU A 101 -7.75 -6.17 8.21
CA GLU A 101 -7.63 -4.73 8.45
C GLU A 101 -6.18 -4.33 8.20
N VAL A 102 -5.97 -3.51 7.18
CA VAL A 102 -4.67 -3.10 6.67
C VAL A 102 -4.47 -1.63 7.00
N THR A 103 -3.50 -1.33 7.84
CA THR A 103 -3.11 0.02 8.22
C THR A 103 -1.80 0.38 7.55
N ILE A 104 -1.74 1.54 6.90
CA ILE A 104 -0.58 2.00 6.15
C ILE A 104 -0.20 3.41 6.62
N TYR A 105 1.08 3.61 6.88
CA TYR A 105 1.65 4.88 7.30
C TYR A 105 3.03 5.11 6.67
N SER A 106 3.38 6.35 6.39
CA SER A 106 4.75 6.76 6.07
C SER A 106 5.01 8.19 6.53
N GLU A 107 6.14 8.44 7.18
CA GLU A 107 6.52 9.81 7.57
C GLU A 107 6.92 10.65 6.35
N ALA A 108 7.39 10.00 5.27
CA ALA A 108 7.69 10.68 4.02
C ALA A 108 6.38 11.12 3.33
N PRO A 109 6.22 12.41 2.98
CA PRO A 109 5.02 12.87 2.30
C PRO A 109 4.90 12.24 0.91
N GLY A 110 3.65 12.03 0.46
CA GLY A 110 3.38 11.63 -0.91
C GLY A 110 3.90 12.67 -1.91
N GLY A 111 4.56 12.22 -2.97
CA GLY A 111 5.12 13.07 -4.02
C GLY A 111 6.55 13.55 -3.76
N ALA A 112 7.21 13.13 -2.67
CA ALA A 112 8.55 13.59 -2.30
C ALA A 112 9.69 13.16 -3.25
N SER A 113 9.39 12.46 -4.35
CA SER A 113 10.38 11.85 -5.26
C SER A 113 11.35 10.87 -4.58
N THR A 114 11.05 10.44 -3.35
CA THR A 114 11.80 9.45 -2.56
C THR A 114 11.18 8.06 -2.63
N TRP A 115 10.30 7.81 -3.60
CA TRP A 115 9.53 6.56 -3.71
C TRP A 115 8.52 6.32 -2.56
N SER A 116 8.12 7.35 -1.80
CA SER A 116 6.94 7.31 -0.90
C SER A 116 5.60 7.38 -1.66
N SER A 117 5.60 7.01 -2.96
CA SER A 117 4.57 7.24 -3.98
C SER A 117 4.52 8.67 -4.54
N ARG A 118 4.38 8.82 -5.87
CA ARG A 118 4.15 10.10 -6.55
C ARG A 118 2.80 10.68 -6.08
N ARG A 119 2.58 11.99 -6.21
CA ARG A 119 1.22 12.53 -6.27
C ARG A 119 0.49 11.78 -7.40
N TRP A 120 -0.39 10.83 -7.07
CA TRP A 120 -1.13 10.01 -8.03
C TRP A 120 -2.35 10.75 -8.59
N ASP A 121 -2.18 12.05 -8.85
CA ASP A 121 -3.24 12.90 -9.38
C ASP A 121 -2.59 14.05 -10.17
N SER A 122 -2.36 13.80 -11.46
CA SER A 122 -2.23 14.85 -12.47
C SER A 122 -3.53 14.89 -13.27
N GLY A 123 -4.51 15.62 -12.76
CA GLY A 123 -5.51 16.24 -13.63
C GLY A 123 -4.85 17.37 -14.40
N LEU A 124 -4.20 17.03 -15.52
CA LEU A 124 -4.03 17.83 -16.74
C LEU A 124 -3.77 16.84 -17.90
#